data_AF-A0A382UAW3-F1
#
_entry.id   AF-A0A382UAW3-F1
#
_cell.length_a   1.000
_cell.length_b   1.000
_cell.length_c   1.000
_cell.angle_alpha   90.00
_cell.angle_beta   90.00
_cell.angle_gamma   90.00
#
_symmetry.space_group_name_H-M   'P 1'
#
loop_
_entity.id
_entity.type
_entity.pdbx_description
1 polymer ?
#
loop_
_entity_poly.entity_id
_entity_poly.type
_entity_poly.pdbx_seq_one_letter_code
_entity_poly.pdbx_strand_id
1 'polypeptide(L)'
;MKKTIYKYFFYQFVIYFTITLFALAAIVWTIQAVNYLDLVTEDGHAFTTYFFYSLLTLSKVLTKLIPFSFLIAIMLTILKFEKDNELLILWT
;
A
#
# COMPACT_ATOMS: atom_id res chain seq x y z
N MET A 1 20.81 -1.26 24.54
CA MET A 1 20.30 -2.44 23.81
C MET A 1 18.81 -2.34 23.44
N LYS A 2 17.89 -1.97 24.35
CA LYS A 2 16.44 -1.84 24.02
C LYS A 2 16.10 -0.96 22.80
N LYS A 3 16.77 0.19 22.62
CA LYS A 3 16.50 1.10 21.49
C LYS A 3 16.77 0.51 20.10
N THR A 4 17.69 -0.45 19.99
CA THR A 4 18.07 -1.05 18.70
C THR A 4 16.97 -1.97 18.18
N ILE A 5 16.34 -2.74 19.07
CA ILE A 5 15.23 -3.64 18.73
C ILE A 5 14.01 -2.85 18.24
N TYR A 6 13.61 -1.79 18.96
CA TYR A 6 12.51 -0.93 18.51
C TYR A 6 12.79 -0.25 17.18
N LYS A 7 14.04 0.19 16.94
CA LYS A 7 14.44 0.78 15.66
C LYS A 7 14.36 -0.24 14.52
N TYR A 8 14.76 -1.48 14.78
CA TYR A 8 14.67 -2.57 13.81
C TYR A 8 13.21 -2.95 13.51
N PHE A 9 12.36 -3.08 14.54
CA PHE A 9 10.93 -3.33 14.37
C PHE A 9 10.27 -2.23 13.53
N PHE A 10 10.53 -0.96 13.85
CA PHE A 10 9.99 0.16 13.09
C PHE A 10 10.49 0.17 11.64
N TYR A 11 11.76 -0.17 11.40
CA TYR A 11 12.31 -0.27 10.06
C TYR A 11 11.65 -1.37 9.23
N GLN A 12 11.49 -2.58 9.80
CA GLN A 12 10.75 -3.67 9.16
C GLN A 12 9.30 -3.26 8.86
N PHE A 13 8.63 -2.65 9.84
CA PHE A 13 7.27 -2.14 9.67
C PHE A 13 7.15 -1.16 8.50
N VAL A 14 8.06 -0.17 8.39
CA VAL A 14 8.04 0.82 7.30
C VAL A 14 8.25 0.17 5.93
N ILE A 15 9.11 -0.86 5.84
CA ILE A 15 9.30 -1.63 4.60
C ILE A 15 8.00 -2.33 4.20
N TYR A 16 7.40 -3.09 5.11
CA TYR A 16 6.15 -3.80 4.83
C TYR A 16 5.02 -2.84 4.49
N PHE A 17 4.90 -1.73 5.21
CA PHE A 17 3.93 -0.69 4.94
C PHE A 17 4.09 -0.11 3.53
N THR A 18 5.32 0.20 3.11
CA THR A 18 5.58 0.77 1.79
C THR A 18 5.28 -0.24 0.68
N ILE A 19 5.69 -1.50 0.85
CA ILE A 19 5.44 -2.57 -0.14
C ILE A 19 3.93 -2.81 -0.30
N THR A 20 3.21 -2.95 0.81
CA THR A 20 1.76 -3.16 0.79
C THR A 20 1.03 -1.97 0.19
N LEU A 21 1.45 -0.74 0.52
CA LEU A 21 0.85 0.48 -0.03
C LEU A 21 1.02 0.54 -1.54
N PHE A 22 2.23 0.25 -2.06
CA PHE A 22 2.49 0.20 -3.49
C PHE A 22 1.71 -0.92 -4.19
N ALA A 23 1.64 -2.11 -3.59
CA ALA A 23 0.88 -3.23 -4.16
C ALA A 23 -0.61 -2.89 -4.28
N LEU A 24 -1.22 -2.36 -3.21
CA LEU A 24 -2.62 -1.93 -3.23
C LEU A 24 -2.84 -0.77 -4.20
N ALA A 25 -1.94 0.21 -4.24
CA ALA A 25 -2.02 1.32 -5.18
C ALA A 25 -1.99 0.82 -6.63
N ALA A 26 -1.12 -0.14 -6.97
CA ALA A 26 -1.05 -0.73 -8.30
C ALA A 26 -2.33 -1.48 -8.66
N ILE A 27 -2.90 -2.27 -7.75
CA ILE A 27 -4.16 -2.99 -7.97
C ILE A 27 -5.29 -2.01 -8.27
N VAL A 28 -5.46 -0.97 -7.43
CA VAL A 28 -6.56 -0.02 -7.63
C VAL A 28 -6.31 0.87 -8.86
N TRP A 29 -5.05 1.18 -9.18
CA TRP A 29 -4.73 1.90 -10.40
C TRP A 29 -5.12 1.11 -11.65
N THR A 30 -4.83 -0.20 -11.70
CA THR A 30 -5.27 -1.08 -12.79
C THR A 30 -6.79 -1.13 -12.90
N ILE A 31 -7.52 -1.29 -11.79
CA ILE A 31 -8.99 -1.33 -11.80
C ILE A 31 -9.57 0.00 -12.29
N GLN A 32 -9.02 1.14 -11.85
CA GLN A 32 -9.44 2.45 -12.34
C GLN A 32 -9.15 2.60 -13.83
N ALA A 33 -7.93 2.27 -14.28
CA ALA A 33 -7.54 2.36 -15.67
C ALA A 33 -8.47 1.55 -16.59
N VAL A 34 -8.87 0.33 -16.17
CA VAL A 34 -9.81 -0.51 -16.92
C VAL A 34 -11.22 0.08 -16.94
N ASN A 35 -11.76 0.51 -15.79
CA ASN A 35 -13.11 1.11 -15.73
C ASN A 35 -13.22 2.41 -16.55
N TYR A 36 -12.16 3.21 -16.60
CA TYR A 36 -12.13 4.42 -17.43
C TYR A 36 -11.94 4.11 -18.92
N LEU A 37 -11.41 2.93 -19.28
CA LEU A 37 -11.25 2.47 -20.67
C LEU A 37 -12.60 2.12 -21.30
N ASP A 38 -13.50 1.49 -20.54
CA ASP A 38 -14.89 1.27 -20.99
C ASP A 38 -15.62 2.61 -21.21
N LEU A 39 -15.41 3.58 -20.32
CA LEU A 39 -16.02 4.92 -20.39
C LEU A 39 -15.49 5.77 -21.56
N VAL A 40 -14.28 5.48 -22.06
CA VAL A 40 -13.64 6.14 -23.23
C VAL A 40 -14.27 5.75 -24.56
N THR A 41 -15.01 4.64 -24.61
CA THR A 41 -15.64 4.19 -25.86
C THR A 41 -16.96 4.92 -26.14
N GLU A 42 -17.57 5.58 -25.13
CA GLU A 42 -18.85 6.29 -25.26
C GLU A 42 -18.73 7.78 -25.63
N ASP A 43 -17.69 8.50 -25.18
CA ASP A 43 -17.50 9.94 -25.46
C ASP A 43 -16.16 10.20 -26.15
N GLY A 44 -16.22 10.67 -27.41
CA GLY A 44 -15.06 10.94 -28.28
C GLY A 44 -14.14 12.10 -27.87
N HIS A 45 -13.81 12.23 -26.59
CA HIS A 45 -12.86 13.21 -26.06
C HIS A 45 -11.46 12.64 -25.80
N ALA A 46 -10.47 13.52 -25.93
CA ALA A 46 -9.05 13.18 -26.10
C ALA A 46 -8.45 12.37 -24.93
N PHE A 47 -7.89 11.21 -25.29
CA PHE A 47 -7.13 10.25 -24.47
C PHE A 47 -6.17 10.88 -23.43
N THR A 48 -5.62 12.07 -23.72
CA THR A 48 -4.68 12.81 -22.89
C THR A 48 -5.29 13.49 -21.67
N THR A 49 -6.52 14.01 -21.75
CA THR A 49 -7.21 14.64 -20.62
C THR A 49 -7.59 13.59 -19.56
N TYR A 50 -7.89 12.36 -20.00
CA TYR A 50 -8.22 11.23 -19.12
C TYR A 50 -7.02 10.71 -18.34
N PHE A 51 -5.83 10.65 -18.95
CA PHE A 51 -4.63 10.21 -18.24
C PHE A 51 -4.33 11.12 -17.05
N PHE A 52 -4.46 12.44 -17.23
CA PHE A 52 -4.35 13.41 -16.14
C PHE A 52 -5.45 13.26 -15.09
N TYR A 53 -6.69 12.99 -15.50
CA TYR A 53 -7.81 12.82 -14.57
C TYR A 53 -7.69 11.54 -13.72
N SER A 54 -7.28 10.43 -14.34
CA SER A 54 -6.99 9.14 -13.68
C SER A 54 -5.85 9.28 -12.66
N LEU A 55 -4.82 10.07 -12.99
CA LEU A 55 -3.72 10.36 -12.07
C LEU A 55 -4.18 11.21 -10.88
N LEU A 56 -5.12 12.14 -11.10
CA LEU A 56 -5.68 12.98 -10.04
C LEU A 56 -6.62 12.20 -9.11
N THR A 57 -7.39 11.24 -9.64
CA THR A 57 -8.24 10.35 -8.82
C THR A 57 -7.41 9.33 -8.03
N LEU A 58 -6.21 8.96 -8.49
CA LEU A 58 -5.27 8.12 -7.74
C LEU A 58 -4.99 8.69 -6.35
N SER A 59 -4.82 10.00 -6.22
CA SER A 59 -4.56 10.65 -4.93
C SER A 59 -5.70 10.45 -3.92
N LYS A 60 -6.95 10.47 -4.37
CA LYS A 60 -8.14 10.26 -3.51
C LYS A 60 -8.24 8.82 -3.02
N VAL A 61 -7.88 7.86 -3.87
CA VAL A 61 -7.86 6.45 -3.51
C VAL A 61 -6.73 6.16 -2.53
N LEU A 62 -5.55 6.75 -2.75
CA LEU A 62 -4.39 6.55 -1.88
C LEU A 62 -4.72 6.87 -0.42
N THR A 63 -5.43 7.98 -0.16
CA THR A 63 -5.82 8.37 1.21
C THR A 63 -6.74 7.34 1.87
N LYS A 64 -7.61 6.67 1.11
CA LYS A 64 -8.49 5.60 1.62
C LYS A 64 -7.75 4.28 1.84
N LEU A 65 -6.66 4.05 1.09
CA LEU A 65 -5.82 2.84 1.20
C LEU A 65 -4.89 2.88 2.42
N ILE A 66 -4.55 4.06 2.95
CA ILE A 66 -3.68 4.21 4.12
C ILE A 66 -4.11 3.35 5.32
N PRO A 67 -5.35 3.43 5.84
CA PRO A 67 -5.77 2.63 7.00
C PRO A 67 -5.74 1.12 6.73
N PHE A 68 -6.08 0.70 5.51
CA PHE A 68 -6.02 -0.72 5.11
C PHE A 68 -4.58 -1.23 5.01
N SER A 69 -3.71 -0.47 4.34
CA SER A 69 -2.29 -0.79 4.20
C SER A 69 -1.59 -0.82 5.56
N PHE A 70 -1.98 0.07 6.48
CA PHE A 70 -1.45 0.11 7.84
C PHE A 70 -1.75 -1.17 8.60
N LEU A 71 -3.00 -1.64 8.56
CA LEU A 71 -3.42 -2.87 9.24
C LEU A 71 -2.70 -4.10 8.70
N ILE A 72 -2.61 -4.22 7.38
CA ILE A 72 -1.91 -5.34 6.73
C ILE A 72 -0.41 -5.32 7.07
N ALA A 73 0.22 -4.14 7.06
CA ALA A 73 1.63 -4.00 7.38
C ALA A 73 1.95 -4.41 8.83
N ILE A 74 1.09 -4.06 9.79
CA ILE A 74 1.23 -4.51 11.19
C ILE A 74 1.15 -6.03 11.26
N MET A 75 0.14 -6.64 10.63
CA MET A 75 -0.03 -8.10 10.62
C MET A 75 1.20 -8.81 10.02
N LEU A 76 1.68 -8.35 8.87
CA LEU A 76 2.87 -8.91 8.21
C LEU A 76 4.13 -8.76 9.08
N THR A 77 4.28 -7.63 9.77
CA THR A 77 5.42 -7.40 10.67
C THR A 77 5.36 -8.37 11.84
N ILE A 78 4.22 -8.52 12.51
CA ILE A 78 4.05 -9.45 13.64
C ILE A 78 4.35 -10.89 13.20
N LEU A 79 3.79 -11.33 12.07
CA LEU A 79 4.02 -12.68 11.53
C LEU A 79 5.50 -12.97 11.26
N LYS A 80 6.26 -11.97 10.81
CA LYS A 80 7.69 -12.13 10.60
C LYS A 80 8.45 -12.30 11.91
N PHE A 81 8.16 -11.45 12.90
CA PHE A 81 8.79 -11.53 14.21
C PHE A 81 8.44 -12.83 14.94
N GLU A 82 7.24 -13.36 14.74
CA GLU A 82 6.83 -14.68 15.23
C GLU A 82 7.62 -15.79 14.53
N LYS A 83 7.71 -15.76 13.20
CA LYS A 83 8.45 -16.75 12.41
C LYS A 83 9.95 -16.79 12.71
N ASP A 84 10.56 -15.63 12.94
CA ASP A 84 12.00 -15.51 13.23
C ASP A 84 12.30 -15.76 14.74
N ASN A 85 11.29 -16.13 15.55
CA ASN A 85 11.37 -16.26 17.02
C ASN A 85 11.88 -15.00 17.75
N GLU A 86 12.01 -13.87 17.05
CA GLU A 86 12.44 -12.59 17.61
C GLU A 86 11.41 -12.05 18.60
N LEU A 87 10.13 -12.38 18.42
CA LEU A 87 9.07 -12.06 19.37
C LEU A 87 9.28 -12.76 20.73
N LEU A 88 9.79 -14.00 20.71
CA LEU A 88 10.03 -14.82 21.90
C LEU A 88 11.21 -14.28 22.73
N ILE A 89 12.24 -13.76 22.04
CA ILE A 89 13.40 -13.07 22.62
C ILE A 89 13.00 -11.69 23.19
N LEU A 90 11.95 -11.06 22.67
CA LEU A 90 11.44 -9.78 23.17
C LEU A 90 10.63 -9.97 24.46
N TRP A 91 10.06 -11.17 24.67
CA TRP A 91 9.18 -11.51 25.80
C TRP A 91 9.90 -12.21 26.96
N THR A 92 11.07 -12.80 26.71
CA THR A 92 11.97 -13.43 27.72
C THR A 92 13.10 -12.49 28.11
#